data_AF-A0A955YEV4-F1
#
_entry.id   AF-A0A955YEV4-F1
#
_cell.length_a   1.000
_cell.length_b   1.000
_cell.length_c   1.000
_cell.angle_alpha   90.00
_cell.angle_beta   90.00
_cell.angle_gamma   90.00
#
_symmetry.space_group_name_H-M   'P 1'
#
loop_
_entity.id
_entity.type
_entity.pdbx_description
1 polymer ?
#
loop_
_entity_poly.entity_id
_entity_poly.type
_entity_poly.pdbx_seq_one_letter_code
_entity_poly.pdbx_strand_id
1 'polypeptide(L)'
;MFLTPLTPTPEAALRDVHATRAEFRVAAARALGNVPPEHLPAALEGLRTLCRDADARVRLEALAALGLVGDATVLPDVLAQRQDPAPAVRATALLTAGALGCDEAVLVESVTRAD
;
A
#
# COMPACT_ATOMS: atom_id res chain seq x y z
N MET A 1 -16.13 -16.40 -25.46
CA MET A 1 -15.95 -14.93 -25.40
C MET A 1 -15.32 -14.63 -24.04
N PHE A 2 -14.02 -14.31 -24.01
CA PHE A 2 -13.37 -13.87 -22.78
C PHE A 2 -13.65 -12.39 -22.63
N LEU A 3 -14.57 -12.02 -21.74
CA LEU A 3 -14.63 -10.66 -21.26
C LEU A 3 -13.36 -10.47 -20.43
N THR A 4 -12.43 -9.63 -20.91
CA THR A 4 -11.38 -9.12 -20.04
C THR A 4 -12.08 -8.53 -18.82
N PRO A 5 -11.74 -8.94 -17.59
CA PRO A 5 -12.35 -8.34 -16.41
C PRO A 5 -12.12 -6.84 -16.49
N LEU A 6 -13.22 -6.07 -16.36
CA LEU A 6 -13.12 -4.62 -16.34
C LEU A 6 -12.15 -4.24 -15.22
N THR A 7 -11.17 -3.40 -15.54
CA THR A 7 -10.40 -2.71 -14.50
C THR A 7 -11.39 -1.98 -13.61
N PRO A 8 -11.41 -2.24 -12.28
CA PRO A 8 -12.35 -1.57 -11.40
C PRO A 8 -12.12 -0.06 -11.46
N THR A 9 -13.21 0.72 -11.48
CA THR A 9 -13.10 2.17 -11.43
C THR A 9 -12.53 2.62 -10.08
N PRO A 10 -11.94 3.82 -9.97
CA PRO A 10 -11.49 4.35 -8.68
C PRO A 10 -12.57 4.29 -7.59
N GLU A 11 -13.83 4.58 -7.93
CA GLU A 11 -14.96 4.52 -6.99
C GLU A 11 -15.26 3.09 -6.53
N ALA A 12 -15.20 2.13 -7.45
CA ALA A 12 -15.38 0.72 -7.11
C ALA A 12 -14.24 0.23 -6.20
N ALA A 13 -13.00 0.62 -6.50
CA ALA A 13 -11.84 0.30 -5.68
C ALA A 13 -11.96 0.90 -4.27
N LEU A 14 -12.37 2.17 -4.16
CA LEU A 14 -12.59 2.83 -2.87
C LEU A 14 -13.67 2.14 -2.04
N ARG A 15 -14.78 1.71 -2.65
CA ARG A 15 -15.79 0.88 -1.97
C ARG A 15 -15.20 -0.43 -1.48
N ASP A 16 -14.39 -1.08 -2.31
CA ASP A 16 -13.86 -2.41 -2.05
C ASP A 16 -12.70 -2.41 -1.02
N VAL A 17 -12.20 -1.24 -0.60
CA VAL A 17 -11.31 -1.09 0.57
C VAL A 17 -11.89 -1.75 1.82
N HIS A 18 -13.21 -1.74 1.97
CA HIS A 18 -13.92 -2.32 3.11
C HIS A 18 -14.61 -3.64 2.80
N ALA A 19 -14.28 -4.28 1.67
CA ALA A 19 -14.90 -5.53 1.29
C ALA A 19 -14.61 -6.65 2.30
N THR A 20 -15.62 -7.48 2.57
CA THR A 20 -15.49 -8.61 3.52
C THR A 20 -14.41 -9.60 3.09
N ARG A 21 -14.29 -9.86 1.79
CA ARG A 21 -13.35 -10.83 1.22
C ARG A 21 -12.02 -10.16 0.87
N ALA A 22 -10.91 -10.72 1.34
CA ALA A 22 -9.59 -10.11 1.21
C ALA A 22 -9.13 -9.91 -0.24
N GLU A 23 -9.56 -10.77 -1.17
CA GLU A 23 -9.26 -10.65 -2.60
C GLU A 23 -9.79 -9.35 -3.22
N PHE A 24 -10.93 -8.83 -2.75
CA PHE A 24 -11.46 -7.57 -3.23
C PHE A 24 -10.68 -6.39 -2.66
N ARG A 25 -10.21 -6.50 -1.41
CA ARG A 25 -9.33 -5.50 -0.80
C ARG A 25 -7.95 -5.47 -1.46
N VAL A 26 -7.41 -6.64 -1.84
CA VAL A 26 -6.20 -6.74 -2.67
C VAL A 26 -6.41 -6.08 -4.04
N ALA A 27 -7.53 -6.38 -4.71
CA ALA A 27 -7.85 -5.75 -5.99
C ALA A 27 -8.02 -4.23 -5.86
N ALA A 28 -8.63 -3.77 -4.77
CA ALA A 28 -8.74 -2.36 -4.42
C ALA A 28 -7.37 -1.71 -4.27
N ALA A 29 -6.45 -2.28 -3.48
CA ALA A 29 -5.09 -1.76 -3.32
C ALA A 29 -4.40 -1.56 -4.68
N ARG A 30 -4.44 -2.58 -5.54
CA ARG A 30 -3.82 -2.52 -6.88
C ARG A 30 -4.42 -1.42 -7.75
N ALA A 31 -5.74 -1.29 -7.74
CA ALA A 31 -6.43 -0.27 -8.54
C ALA A 31 -6.14 1.15 -8.02
N LEU A 32 -6.08 1.34 -6.70
CA LEU A 32 -5.78 2.63 -6.08
C LEU A 32 -4.33 3.10 -6.31
N GLY A 33 -3.41 2.18 -6.63
CA GLY A 33 -2.03 2.51 -6.99
C GLY A 33 -1.87 3.25 -8.33
N ASN A 34 -2.91 3.29 -9.17
CA ASN A 34 -2.89 3.93 -10.47
C ASN A 34 -4.24 4.60 -10.76
N VAL A 35 -4.51 5.70 -10.05
CA VAL A 35 -5.73 6.50 -10.21
C VAL A 35 -5.43 7.83 -10.91
N PRO A 36 -6.44 8.45 -11.55
CA PRO A 36 -6.34 9.83 -12.01
C PRO A 36 -6.02 10.81 -10.86
N PRO A 37 -5.35 11.95 -11.13
CA PRO A 37 -4.98 12.94 -10.10
C PRO A 37 -6.14 13.41 -9.22
N GLU A 38 -7.35 13.54 -9.78
CA GLU A 38 -8.54 13.97 -9.05
C GLU A 38 -8.99 12.97 -7.96
N HIS A 39 -8.61 11.70 -8.05
CA HIS A 39 -8.90 10.67 -7.05
C HIS A 39 -7.74 10.40 -6.11
N LEU A 40 -6.57 11.00 -6.34
CA LEU A 40 -5.35 10.73 -5.59
C LEU A 40 -5.54 10.90 -4.06
N PRO A 41 -6.19 11.98 -3.56
CA PRO A 41 -6.38 12.13 -2.11
C PRO A 41 -7.18 10.99 -1.49
N ALA A 42 -8.26 10.55 -2.14
CA ALA A 42 -9.09 9.45 -1.69
C ALA A 42 -8.36 8.11 -1.80
N ALA A 43 -7.59 7.91 -2.87
CA ALA A 43 -6.78 6.70 -3.03
C ALA A 43 -5.72 6.56 -1.95
N LEU A 44 -5.04 7.65 -1.59
CA LEU A 44 -4.08 7.65 -0.49
C LEU A 44 -4.74 7.30 0.86
N GLU A 45 -5.92 7.83 1.14
CA GLU A 45 -6.68 7.46 2.35
C GLU A 45 -7.08 5.98 2.36
N GLY A 46 -7.58 5.47 1.22
CA GLY A 46 -7.89 4.06 1.04
C GLY A 46 -6.68 3.16 1.25
N LEU A 47 -5.53 3.50 0.65
CA LEU A 47 -4.29 2.75 0.80
C LEU A 47 -3.75 2.79 2.23
N ARG A 48 -3.86 3.92 2.94
CA ARG A 48 -3.54 4.01 4.38
C ARG A 48 -4.41 3.09 5.23
N THR A 49 -5.68 2.93 4.86
CA THR A 49 -6.58 1.98 5.52
C THR A 49 -6.10 0.54 5.27
N LEU A 50 -5.77 0.20 4.02
CA LEU A 50 -5.32 -1.14 3.64
C LEU A 50 -3.94 -1.51 4.21
N CYS A 51 -3.08 -0.54 4.52
CA CYS A 51 -1.83 -0.78 5.26
C CYS A 51 -2.06 -1.28 6.70
N ARG A 52 -3.27 -1.16 7.24
CA ARG A 52 -3.64 -1.63 8.58
C ARG A 52 -4.55 -2.87 8.53
N ASP A 53 -4.66 -3.50 7.38
CA ASP A 53 -5.54 -4.65 7.17
C ASP A 53 -5.11 -5.89 7.97
N ALA A 54 -6.06 -6.72 8.37
CA ALA A 54 -5.77 -7.97 9.07
C ALA A 54 -5.01 -8.99 8.20
N ASP A 55 -5.26 -9.01 6.87
CA ASP A 55 -4.58 -9.91 5.94
C ASP A 55 -3.26 -9.31 5.45
N ALA A 56 -2.15 -10.03 5.65
CA ALA A 56 -0.82 -9.58 5.25
C ALA A 56 -0.68 -9.35 3.73
N ARG A 57 -1.47 -10.06 2.90
CA ARG A 57 -1.47 -9.86 1.44
C ARG A 57 -2.05 -8.51 1.07
N VAL A 58 -3.07 -8.06 1.80
CA VAL A 58 -3.68 -6.74 1.59
C VAL A 58 -2.69 -5.64 1.97
N ARG A 59 -2.03 -5.78 3.13
CA ARG A 59 -1.01 -4.82 3.57
C ARG A 59 0.17 -4.71 2.59
N LEU A 60 0.65 -5.86 2.08
CA LEU A 60 1.73 -5.90 1.09
C LEU A 60 1.35 -5.15 -0.19
N GLU A 61 0.16 -5.42 -0.72
CA GLU A 61 -0.33 -4.77 -1.95
C GLU A 61 -0.59 -3.27 -1.74
N ALA A 62 -1.03 -2.88 -0.55
CA ALA A 62 -1.18 -1.47 -0.20
C ALA A 62 0.16 -0.73 -0.21
N LEU A 63 1.20 -1.31 0.40
CA LEU A 63 2.56 -0.75 0.38
C LEU A 63 3.15 -0.66 -1.03
N ALA A 64 2.92 -1.67 -1.87
CA ALA A 64 3.34 -1.63 -3.27
C ALA A 64 2.62 -0.51 -4.03
N ALA A 65 1.31 -0.38 -3.85
CA ALA A 65 0.50 0.67 -4.47
C ALA A 65 0.91 2.08 -4.01
N LEU A 66 1.26 2.28 -2.73
CA LEU A 66 1.82 3.54 -2.24
C LEU A 66 3.14 3.90 -2.93
N GLY A 67 3.99 2.90 -3.17
CA GLY A 67 5.23 3.10 -3.94
C GLY A 67 4.97 3.49 -5.40
N LEU A 68 3.92 2.95 -6.03
CA LEU A 68 3.51 3.31 -7.38
C LEU A 68 2.95 4.74 -7.45
N VAL A 69 2.17 5.15 -6.46
CA VAL A 69 1.65 6.52 -6.34
C VAL A 69 2.80 7.52 -6.22
N GLY A 70 3.87 7.16 -5.49
CA GLY A 70 5.08 7.97 -5.43
C GLY A 70 4.96 9.23 -4.56
N ASP A 71 3.90 9.38 -3.78
CA ASP A 71 3.70 10.51 -2.88
C ASP A 71 4.44 10.30 -1.56
N ALA A 72 5.55 11.01 -1.36
CA ALA A 72 6.39 10.88 -0.17
C ALA A 72 5.68 11.26 1.15
N THR A 73 4.50 11.91 1.12
CA THR A 73 3.71 12.20 2.33
C THR A 73 3.23 10.94 3.06
N VAL A 74 3.33 9.76 2.42
CA VAL A 74 2.94 8.46 2.99
C VAL A 74 4.10 7.75 3.70
N LEU A 75 5.32 8.31 3.67
CA LEU A 75 6.49 7.74 4.33
C LEU A 75 6.25 7.35 5.81
N PRO A 76 5.57 8.16 6.64
CA PRO A 76 5.27 7.75 8.02
C PRO A 76 4.43 6.48 8.11
N ASP A 77 3.40 6.32 7.26
CA ASP A 77 2.55 5.14 7.21
C ASP A 77 3.33 3.90 6.72
N VAL A 78 4.20 4.08 5.72
CA VAL A 78 5.07 3.02 5.19
C VAL A 78 6.07 2.55 6.26
N LEU A 79 6.76 3.48 6.93
CA LEU A 79 7.76 3.16 7.95
C LEU A 79 7.15 2.51 9.21
N ALA A 80 5.86 2.72 9.48
CA ALA A 80 5.15 2.00 10.54
C ALA A 80 5.10 0.49 10.30
N GLN A 81 5.14 0.03 9.04
CA GLN A 81 5.09 -1.40 8.68
C GLN A 81 6.42 -2.14 8.88
N ARG A 82 7.49 -1.46 9.35
CA ARG A 82 8.78 -2.10 9.67
C ARG A 82 8.68 -3.12 10.79
N GLN A 83 7.67 -3.03 11.64
CA GLN A 83 7.41 -3.98 12.73
C GLN A 83 6.31 -4.99 12.39
N ASP A 84 5.91 -5.07 11.11
CA ASP A 84 4.86 -6.00 10.71
C ASP A 84 5.22 -7.46 11.02
N PRO A 85 4.28 -8.28 11.53
CA PRO A 85 4.55 -9.69 11.82
C PRO A 85 5.00 -10.48 10.59
N ALA A 86 4.51 -10.14 9.39
CA ALA A 86 4.88 -10.81 8.15
C ALA A 86 6.22 -10.26 7.60
N PRO A 87 7.25 -11.11 7.42
CA PRO A 87 8.55 -10.67 6.90
C PRO A 87 8.48 -10.00 5.52
N ALA A 88 7.57 -10.47 4.67
CA ALA A 88 7.36 -9.89 3.34
C ALA A 88 6.87 -8.44 3.42
N VAL A 89 5.95 -8.13 4.35
CA VAL A 89 5.44 -6.77 4.55
C VAL A 89 6.55 -5.84 5.06
N ARG A 90 7.38 -6.31 6.00
CA ARG A 90 8.55 -5.54 6.47
C ARG A 90 9.52 -5.20 5.34
N ALA A 91 9.84 -6.18 4.50
CA ALA A 91 10.75 -6.00 3.37
C ALA A 91 10.16 -5.00 2.34
N THR A 92 8.88 -5.16 2.00
CA THR A 92 8.18 -4.23 1.09
C THR A 92 8.14 -2.82 1.67
N ALA A 93 7.92 -2.65 2.98
CA ALA A 93 7.91 -1.34 3.61
C ALA A 93 9.24 -0.60 3.43
N LEU A 94 10.37 -1.27 3.65
CA LEU A 94 11.70 -0.67 3.47
C LEU A 94 11.98 -0.35 2.00
N LEU A 95 11.61 -1.23 1.08
CA LEU A 95 11.77 -1.01 -0.36
C LEU A 95 10.91 0.19 -0.83
N THR A 96 9.65 0.25 -0.42
CA THR A 96 8.75 1.37 -0.72
C THR A 96 9.29 2.67 -0.13
N ALA A 97 9.78 2.65 1.11
CA ALA A 97 10.36 3.85 1.72
C ALA A 97 11.58 4.35 0.95
N GLY A 98 12.49 3.47 0.53
CA GLY A 98 13.62 3.85 -0.33
C GLY A 98 13.18 4.41 -1.68
N ALA A 99 12.18 3.79 -2.32
CA ALA A 99 11.62 4.29 -3.58
C ALA A 99 10.96 5.68 -3.46
N LEU A 100 10.41 6.00 -2.29
CA LEU A 100 9.84 7.30 -1.95
C LEU A 100 10.90 8.33 -1.51
N GLY A 101 12.19 7.98 -1.56
CA GLY A 101 13.29 8.88 -1.22
C GLY A 101 13.59 8.98 0.28
N CYS A 102 13.20 7.98 1.08
CA CYS A 102 13.67 7.88 2.45
C CYS A 102 15.18 7.68 2.50
N ASP A 103 15.86 8.44 3.35
CA ASP A 103 17.31 8.39 3.50
C ASP A 103 17.79 6.99 3.92
N GLU A 104 18.85 6.51 3.28
CA GLU A 104 19.40 5.17 3.51
C GLU A 104 19.90 5.00 4.95
N ALA A 105 20.51 6.02 5.55
CA ALA A 105 20.99 5.94 6.93
C ALA A 105 19.80 5.81 7.90
N VAL A 106 18.69 6.52 7.64
CA VAL A 106 17.44 6.38 8.40
C VAL A 106 16.86 4.97 8.27
N LEU A 107 16.90 4.38 7.07
CA LEU A 107 16.45 3.01 6.85
C LEU A 107 17.32 2.01 7.62
N VAL A 108 18.65 2.09 7.50
CA VAL A 108 19.60 1.20 8.20
C VAL A 108 19.46 1.31 9.72
N GLU A 109 19.37 2.53 10.26
CA GLU A 109 19.14 2.75 11.68
C GLU A 109 17.86 2.05 12.15
N SER A 110 16.81 2.13 11.36
CA SER A 110 15.50 1.61 11.75
C SER A 110 15.36 0.09 11.78
N VAL A 111 16.19 -0.64 11.03
CA VAL A 111 16.25 -2.10 11.09
C VAL A 111 17.28 -2.61 12.09
N THR A 112 18.26 -1.79 12.48
CA THR A 112 19.33 -2.16 13.42
C THR A 112 18.99 -1.86 14.88
N ARG A 113 18.09 -0.89 15.14
CA ARG A 113 17.55 -0.56 16.48
C ARG A 113 16.25 -1.32 16.83
N ALA A 114 16.10 -2.55 16.37
CA ALA A 114 15.00 -3.40 16.84
C ALA A 114 15.40 -3.98 18.21
N ASP A 115 14.98 -3.29 19.27
CA ASP A 115 15.02 -3.80 20.66
C ASP A 115 14.15 -5.06 20.83
#